data_AF-A0A953FB14-F1
#
_entry.id   AF-A0A953FB14-F1
#
_cell.length_a   1.000
_cell.length_b   1.000
_cell.length_c   1.000
_cell.angle_alpha   90.00
_cell.angle_beta   90.00
_cell.angle_gamma   90.00
#
_symmetry.space_group_name_H-M   'P 1'
#
loop_
_entity.id
_entity.type
_entity.pdbx_description
1 polymer ?
#
loop_
_entity_poly.entity_id
_entity_poly.type
_entity_poly.pdbx_seq_one_letter_code
_entity_poly.pdbx_strand_id
1 'polypeptide(L)'
;MRPTLVMMFLFLSGCTYERFDPATLCAVSGLELTIGSVTDVTVCGASDGAIVVVGAGGTAPYEFELDGAGFASASSFGGIAAGAHTVSIRDAKGCVRTTPASVSVTTTTLQLSVSSSINSGCPTPNGGISVTAAGGQEPYRYKLNSTAYQSQPVFSGLAAGTYSVAVEDASGCVATTNTTVERNGPTFSVDIQAIIANNCATSRCHDGGRSPKLTTYAEISANGNSIVSAINRNMPPGGKLTATEINLITCWVNDGTPQ
;
A
#
# COMPACT_ATOMS: atom_id res chain seq x y z
N MET A 1 -31.40 -40.69 -15.43
CA MET A 1 -31.42 -41.68 -14.33
C MET A 1 -29.99 -42.19 -14.17
N ARG A 2 -29.29 -41.78 -13.12
CA ARG A 2 -27.92 -42.27 -12.82
C ARG A 2 -28.05 -43.64 -12.11
N PRO A 3 -27.29 -44.67 -12.48
CA PRO A 3 -27.36 -45.96 -11.79
C PRO A 3 -26.65 -45.83 -10.44
N THR A 4 -27.42 -45.93 -9.36
CA THR A 4 -26.88 -46.05 -7.99
C THR A 4 -26.37 -47.48 -7.83
N LEU A 5 -25.06 -47.66 -7.65
CA LEU A 5 -24.47 -48.97 -7.40
C LEU A 5 -24.88 -49.45 -6.00
N VAL A 6 -25.80 -50.40 -5.94
CA VAL A 6 -26.26 -51.04 -4.70
C VAL A 6 -25.39 -52.25 -4.44
N MET A 7 -24.42 -52.15 -3.52
CA MET A 7 -23.68 -53.32 -3.05
C MET A 7 -24.41 -53.91 -1.85
N MET A 8 -24.99 -55.10 -2.03
CA MET A 8 -25.80 -55.81 -1.04
C MET A 8 -24.90 -56.66 -0.14
N PHE A 9 -24.62 -56.19 1.09
CA PHE A 9 -24.00 -57.02 2.12
C PHE A 9 -25.07 -57.86 2.82
N LEU A 10 -24.98 -59.19 2.69
CA LEU A 10 -25.81 -60.16 3.40
C LEU A 10 -25.29 -60.35 4.83
N PHE A 11 -25.82 -59.59 5.78
CA PHE A 11 -25.76 -59.97 7.19
C PHE A 11 -27.01 -60.80 7.52
N LEU A 12 -26.83 -61.89 8.30
CA LEU A 12 -27.83 -62.93 8.58
C LEU A 12 -29.10 -62.47 9.34
N SER A 13 -29.35 -61.17 9.50
CA SER A 13 -30.47 -60.65 10.29
C SER A 13 -30.94 -59.29 9.78
N GLY A 14 -31.71 -59.29 8.69
CA GLY A 14 -32.41 -58.10 8.19
C GLY A 14 -31.56 -57.16 7.32
N CYS A 15 -31.98 -56.96 6.08
CA CYS A 15 -31.38 -55.98 5.19
C CYS A 15 -31.84 -54.57 5.60
N THR A 16 -31.00 -53.81 6.31
CA THR A 16 -31.14 -52.35 6.37
C THR A 16 -30.25 -51.73 5.30
N TYR A 17 -30.86 -51.03 4.35
CA TYR A 17 -30.16 -50.30 3.29
C TYR A 17 -29.60 -49.01 3.87
N GLU A 18 -28.32 -49.00 4.27
CA GLU A 18 -27.64 -47.75 4.58
C GLU A 18 -27.29 -47.06 3.26
N ARG A 19 -27.91 -45.90 3.01
CA ARG A 19 -27.45 -45.00 1.95
C ARG A 19 -26.06 -44.52 2.33
N PHE A 20 -25.03 -45.06 1.67
CA PHE A 20 -23.73 -44.39 1.67
C PHE A 20 -23.91 -43.03 1.00
N ASP A 21 -23.69 -41.96 1.77
CA ASP A 21 -23.56 -40.61 1.22
C ASP A 21 -22.36 -40.63 0.26
N PRO A 22 -22.46 -40.07 -0.96
CA PRO A 22 -21.31 -39.93 -1.85
C PRO A 22 -20.06 -39.35 -1.15
N ALA A 23 -20.23 -38.49 -0.13
CA ALA A 23 -19.12 -37.99 0.69
C ALA A 23 -18.38 -39.09 1.47
N THR A 24 -19.10 -40.10 2.00
CA THR A 24 -18.50 -41.24 2.72
C THR A 24 -17.75 -42.18 1.77
N LEU A 25 -18.23 -42.31 0.52
CA LEU A 25 -17.55 -43.07 -0.52
C LEU A 25 -16.19 -42.46 -0.89
N CYS A 26 -16.08 -41.13 -0.80
CA CYS A 26 -14.85 -40.41 -1.10
C CYS A 26 -13.81 -40.47 0.01
N ALA A 27 -14.22 -40.60 1.26
CA ALA A 27 -13.30 -40.73 2.39
C ALA A 27 -12.45 -42.02 2.33
N VAL A 28 -13.00 -43.12 1.79
CA VAL A 28 -12.30 -44.41 1.67
C VAL A 28 -11.60 -44.62 0.31
N SER A 29 -11.82 -43.71 -0.64
CA SER A 29 -11.30 -43.85 -2.01
C SER A 29 -9.78 -43.77 -2.10
N GLY A 30 -9.12 -43.10 -1.15
CA GLY A 30 -7.67 -42.83 -1.21
C GLY A 30 -7.28 -41.93 -2.38
N LEU A 31 -8.21 -41.15 -2.94
CA LEU A 31 -7.90 -40.21 -4.01
C LEU A 31 -6.90 -39.16 -3.51
N GLU A 32 -5.79 -39.05 -4.24
CA GLU A 32 -4.70 -38.12 -3.99
C GLU A 32 -4.43 -37.26 -5.23
N LEU A 33 -4.09 -36.00 -4.97
CA LEU A 33 -3.62 -35.04 -5.95
C LEU A 33 -2.24 -34.56 -5.51
N THR A 34 -1.26 -34.67 -6.40
CA THR A 34 0.10 -34.16 -6.17
C THR A 34 0.50 -33.21 -7.28
N ILE A 35 1.16 -32.11 -6.92
CA ILE A 35 1.80 -31.22 -7.88
C ILE A 35 3.09 -31.90 -8.35
N GLY A 36 3.17 -32.22 -9.64
CA GLY A 36 4.35 -32.84 -10.24
C GLY A 36 5.45 -31.81 -10.52
N SER A 37 5.10 -30.71 -11.18
CA SER A 37 6.02 -29.60 -11.44
C SER A 37 5.27 -28.28 -11.62
N VAL A 38 5.97 -27.18 -11.31
CA VAL A 38 5.51 -25.81 -11.60
C VAL A 38 6.58 -25.10 -12.41
N THR A 39 6.16 -24.40 -13.45
CA THR A 39 6.99 -23.49 -14.25
C THR A 39 6.55 -22.08 -13.93
N ASP A 40 7.50 -21.27 -13.44
CA ASP A 40 7.29 -19.87 -13.12
C ASP A 40 7.15 -19.01 -14.39
N VAL A 41 6.50 -17.87 -14.24
CA VAL A 41 6.35 -16.87 -15.30
C VAL A 41 7.71 -16.20 -15.57
N THR A 42 8.01 -15.90 -16.84
CA THR A 42 9.29 -15.29 -17.21
C THR A 42 9.38 -13.81 -16.89
N VAL A 43 8.28 -13.07 -17.08
CA VAL A 43 8.20 -11.61 -16.89
C VAL A 43 6.91 -11.22 -16.18
N CYS A 44 6.94 -10.13 -15.40
CA CYS A 44 5.75 -9.68 -14.70
C CYS A 44 4.61 -9.34 -15.68
N GLY A 45 3.41 -9.85 -15.38
CA GLY A 45 2.22 -9.67 -16.22
C GLY A 45 2.10 -10.64 -17.40
N ALA A 46 3.08 -11.50 -17.65
CA ALA A 46 2.90 -12.62 -18.58
C ALA A 46 2.11 -13.77 -17.93
N SER A 47 1.63 -14.66 -18.79
CA SER A 47 0.93 -15.89 -18.42
C SER A 47 1.57 -17.09 -19.10
N ASP A 48 2.90 -17.19 -19.08
CA ASP A 48 3.64 -18.31 -19.67
C ASP A 48 4.01 -19.40 -18.64
N GLY A 49 3.49 -19.29 -17.42
CA GLY A 49 3.63 -20.30 -16.39
C GLY A 49 2.84 -21.58 -16.70
N ALA A 50 3.21 -22.66 -16.01
CA ALA A 50 2.59 -23.96 -16.16
C ALA A 50 2.54 -24.75 -14.85
N ILE A 51 1.52 -25.60 -14.70
CA ILE A 51 1.38 -26.54 -13.59
C ILE A 51 1.11 -27.93 -14.17
N VAL A 52 1.88 -28.92 -13.75
CA VAL A 52 1.64 -30.33 -14.05
C VAL A 52 1.26 -31.03 -12.76
N VAL A 53 0.20 -31.84 -12.81
CA VAL A 53 -0.31 -32.59 -11.66
C VAL A 53 -0.36 -34.08 -11.94
N VAL A 54 -0.36 -34.86 -10.87
CA VAL A 54 -0.43 -36.31 -10.87
C VAL A 54 -1.55 -36.74 -9.92
N GLY A 55 -2.45 -37.58 -10.41
CA GLY A 55 -3.49 -38.21 -9.62
C GLY A 55 -3.13 -39.64 -9.24
N ALA A 56 -3.43 -40.05 -8.01
CA ALA A 56 -3.25 -41.41 -7.52
C ALA A 56 -4.44 -41.87 -6.65
N GLY A 57 -4.59 -43.19 -6.47
CA GLY A 57 -5.71 -43.78 -5.72
C GLY A 57 -7.09 -43.50 -6.34
N GLY A 58 -8.17 -43.73 -5.60
CA GLY A 58 -9.53 -43.53 -6.12
C GLY A 58 -9.91 -44.47 -7.27
N THR A 59 -10.85 -44.03 -8.11
CA THR A 59 -11.34 -44.80 -9.27
C THR A 59 -11.11 -44.04 -10.58
N ALA A 60 -10.22 -44.54 -11.43
CA ALA A 60 -9.99 -43.97 -12.77
C ALA A 60 -11.23 -44.10 -13.69
N PRO A 61 -11.36 -43.26 -14.74
CA PRO A 61 -10.47 -42.17 -15.13
C PRO A 61 -10.51 -40.96 -14.17
N TYR A 62 -9.44 -40.17 -14.19
CA TYR A 62 -9.36 -38.89 -13.47
C TYR A 62 -9.61 -37.73 -14.42
N GLU A 63 -10.24 -36.69 -13.88
CA GLU A 63 -10.34 -35.38 -14.49
C GLU A 63 -9.71 -34.35 -13.55
N PHE A 64 -9.10 -33.31 -14.11
CA PHE A 64 -8.45 -32.24 -13.38
C PHE A 64 -9.02 -30.89 -13.79
N GLU A 65 -8.95 -29.93 -12.88
CA GLU A 65 -9.43 -28.57 -13.09
C GLU A 65 -8.47 -27.59 -12.43
N LEU A 66 -8.27 -26.44 -13.08
CA LEU A 66 -7.53 -25.30 -12.53
C LEU A 66 -8.51 -24.14 -12.31
N ASP A 67 -8.52 -23.58 -11.10
CA ASP A 67 -9.25 -22.34 -10.75
C ASP A 67 -10.73 -22.28 -11.14
N GLY A 68 -11.42 -23.42 -11.16
CA GLY A 68 -12.85 -23.43 -11.50
C GLY A 68 -13.15 -23.43 -13.01
N ALA A 69 -12.16 -23.66 -13.88
CA ALA A 69 -12.31 -23.63 -15.34
C ALA A 69 -13.01 -24.86 -15.95
N GLY A 70 -13.47 -25.81 -15.12
CA GLY A 70 -14.06 -27.08 -15.52
C GLY A 70 -13.08 -28.26 -15.51
N PHE A 71 -13.62 -29.44 -15.20
CA PHE A 71 -12.88 -30.70 -15.19
C PHE A 71 -12.61 -31.21 -16.62
N ALA A 72 -11.36 -31.56 -16.90
CA ALA A 72 -10.90 -32.14 -18.16
C ALA A 72 -9.88 -33.26 -17.91
N SER A 73 -9.63 -34.13 -18.90
CA SER A 73 -8.65 -35.21 -18.78
C SER A 73 -7.18 -34.74 -18.80
N ALA A 74 -6.94 -33.46 -19.10
CA ALA A 74 -5.59 -32.89 -19.14
C ALA A 74 -5.04 -32.73 -17.72
N SER A 75 -3.84 -33.27 -17.48
CA SER A 75 -3.12 -33.14 -16.21
C SER A 75 -2.01 -32.08 -16.25
N SER A 76 -1.94 -31.30 -17.33
CA SER A 76 -1.01 -30.20 -17.52
C SER A 76 -1.76 -28.95 -17.93
N PHE A 77 -1.52 -27.87 -17.21
CA PHE A 77 -2.10 -26.56 -17.44
C PHE A 77 -0.95 -25.61 -17.82
N GLY A 78 -1.11 -24.88 -18.91
CA GLY A 78 -0.20 -23.80 -19.33
C GLY A 78 -0.99 -22.52 -19.54
N GLY A 79 -0.30 -21.42 -19.81
CA GLY A 79 -1.01 -20.15 -19.95
C GLY A 79 -1.33 -19.50 -18.60
N ILE A 80 -0.58 -19.83 -17.55
CA ILE A 80 -0.91 -19.46 -16.17
C ILE A 80 -0.12 -18.21 -15.76
N ALA A 81 -0.82 -17.21 -15.22
CA ALA A 81 -0.21 -16.02 -14.65
C ALA A 81 0.46 -16.32 -13.30
N ALA A 82 1.38 -15.45 -12.85
CA ALA A 82 1.93 -15.57 -11.51
C ALA A 82 0.83 -15.32 -10.46
N GLY A 83 0.79 -16.15 -9.41
CA GLY A 83 -0.24 -16.07 -8.38
C GLY A 83 -0.46 -17.39 -7.64
N ALA A 84 -1.46 -17.36 -6.74
CA ALA A 84 -1.97 -18.53 -6.07
C ALA A 84 -3.09 -19.16 -6.92
N HIS A 85 -3.00 -20.47 -7.11
CA HIS A 85 -3.92 -21.27 -7.90
C HIS A 85 -4.45 -22.44 -7.08
N THR A 86 -5.63 -22.92 -7.44
CA THR A 86 -6.21 -24.13 -6.86
C THR A 86 -6.41 -25.17 -7.95
N VAL A 87 -5.73 -26.30 -7.81
CA VAL A 87 -5.95 -27.46 -8.69
C VAL A 87 -6.88 -28.43 -8.00
N SER A 88 -7.82 -28.97 -8.76
CA SER A 88 -8.74 -30.00 -8.31
C SER A 88 -8.59 -31.27 -9.15
N ILE A 89 -8.80 -32.42 -8.54
CA ILE A 89 -8.94 -33.72 -9.21
C ILE A 89 -10.31 -34.28 -8.89
N ARG A 90 -10.93 -34.93 -9.88
CA ARG A 90 -12.16 -35.70 -9.75
C ARG A 90 -11.97 -37.11 -10.27
N ASP A 91 -12.39 -38.11 -9.51
CA ASP A 91 -12.40 -39.50 -9.95
C ASP A 91 -13.74 -39.92 -10.58
N ALA A 92 -13.82 -41.11 -11.16
CA ALA A 92 -15.01 -41.62 -11.82
C ALA A 92 -16.22 -41.85 -10.89
N LYS A 93 -16.00 -41.91 -9.56
CA LYS A 93 -17.06 -42.00 -8.55
C LYS A 93 -17.53 -40.62 -8.09
N GLY A 94 -16.93 -39.55 -8.61
CA GLY A 94 -17.28 -38.16 -8.31
C GLY A 94 -16.55 -37.59 -7.10
N CYS A 95 -15.50 -38.25 -6.63
CA CYS A 95 -14.73 -37.77 -5.49
C CYS A 95 -13.79 -36.66 -5.89
N VAL A 96 -13.82 -35.56 -5.13
CA VAL A 96 -13.02 -34.38 -5.42
C VAL A 96 -11.98 -34.13 -4.34
N ARG A 97 -10.76 -33.81 -4.76
CA ARG A 97 -9.68 -33.29 -3.91
C ARG A 97 -9.14 -32.01 -4.51
N THR A 98 -8.76 -31.08 -3.65
CA THR A 98 -8.16 -29.81 -4.04
C THR A 98 -6.80 -29.66 -3.40
N THR A 99 -5.88 -29.03 -4.13
CA THR A 99 -4.51 -28.76 -3.67
C THR A 99 -4.13 -27.35 -4.12
N PRO A 100 -3.63 -26.49 -3.20
CA PRO A 100 -3.11 -25.20 -3.58
C PRO A 100 -1.80 -25.35 -4.36
N ALA A 101 -1.60 -24.49 -5.35
CA ALA A 101 -0.36 -24.34 -6.10
C ALA A 101 -0.01 -22.85 -6.21
N SER A 102 1.27 -22.52 -6.37
CA SER A 102 1.72 -21.15 -6.55
C SER A 102 2.68 -21.06 -7.72
N VAL A 103 2.39 -20.17 -8.66
CA VAL A 103 3.28 -19.81 -9.78
C VAL A 103 3.94 -18.48 -9.43
N SER A 104 5.26 -18.41 -9.43
CA SER A 104 6.01 -17.18 -9.17
C SER A 104 6.49 -16.55 -10.47
N VAL A 105 7.17 -15.41 -10.38
CA VAL A 105 7.99 -14.89 -11.48
C VAL A 105 9.41 -15.38 -11.23
N THR A 106 10.12 -15.77 -12.29
CA THR A 106 11.49 -16.33 -12.22
C THR A 106 12.50 -15.38 -11.55
N THR A 107 12.17 -14.10 -11.46
CA THR A 107 12.98 -13.06 -10.83
C THR A 107 12.72 -12.96 -9.33
N THR A 108 13.74 -12.58 -8.56
CA THR A 108 13.54 -12.24 -7.14
C THR A 108 12.52 -11.09 -7.00
N THR A 109 11.82 -11.02 -5.87
CA THR A 109 10.84 -9.96 -5.61
C THR A 109 11.49 -8.57 -5.67
N LEU A 110 10.96 -7.67 -6.50
CA LEU A 110 11.41 -6.29 -6.56
C LEU A 110 11.03 -5.54 -5.28
N GLN A 111 12.04 -5.05 -4.57
CA GLN A 111 11.93 -4.27 -3.34
C GLN A 111 12.26 -2.80 -3.59
N LEU A 112 11.54 -1.92 -2.89
CA LEU A 112 11.67 -0.48 -3.01
C LEU A 112 11.80 0.15 -1.62
N SER A 113 12.87 0.93 -1.42
CA SER A 113 13.06 1.78 -0.26
C SER A 113 13.34 3.21 -0.69
N VAL A 114 12.91 4.17 0.11
CA VAL A 114 12.95 5.59 -0.24
C VAL A 114 13.41 6.40 0.96
N SER A 115 14.28 7.38 0.71
CA SER A 115 14.64 8.42 1.66
C SER A 115 14.28 9.79 1.08
N SER A 116 13.79 10.70 1.92
CA SER A 116 13.46 12.07 1.53
C SER A 116 14.33 13.07 2.30
N SER A 117 14.65 14.19 1.67
CA SER A 117 15.26 15.36 2.31
C SER A 117 14.23 16.46 2.53
N ILE A 118 14.47 17.26 3.55
CA ILE A 118 13.57 18.35 3.94
C ILE A 118 13.68 19.51 2.93
N ASN A 119 12.55 20.08 2.53
CA ASN A 119 12.48 21.31 1.74
C ASN A 119 12.60 22.55 2.65
N SER A 120 13.73 23.23 2.61
CA SER A 120 14.02 24.46 3.37
C SER A 120 13.90 25.75 2.57
N GLY A 121 13.68 25.66 1.25
CA GLY A 121 13.66 26.83 0.38
C GLY A 121 12.28 27.49 0.31
N CYS A 122 12.04 28.47 1.18
CA CYS A 122 11.06 29.52 0.92
C CYS A 122 11.81 30.67 0.22
N PRO A 123 11.51 31.04 -1.04
CA PRO A 123 10.40 30.61 -1.91
C PRO A 123 10.71 29.48 -2.92
N THR A 124 11.95 28.99 -3.01
CA THR A 124 12.38 28.02 -4.03
C THR A 124 12.46 26.58 -3.51
N PRO A 125 11.64 25.64 -3.99
CA PRO A 125 11.70 24.24 -3.56
C PRO A 125 13.09 23.62 -3.71
N ASN A 126 13.61 23.03 -2.63
CA ASN A 126 14.92 22.36 -2.63
C ASN A 126 14.92 20.98 -1.95
N GLY A 127 13.73 20.42 -1.67
CA GLY A 127 13.61 19.04 -1.18
C GLY A 127 14.01 18.02 -2.24
N GLY A 128 14.17 16.78 -1.81
CA GLY A 128 14.60 15.69 -2.68
C GLY A 128 14.15 14.32 -2.18
N ILE A 129 14.16 13.36 -3.09
CA ILE A 129 13.83 11.96 -2.84
C ILE A 129 14.92 11.12 -3.49
N SER A 130 15.51 10.19 -2.73
CA SER A 130 16.42 9.17 -3.22
C SER A 130 15.79 7.80 -3.08
N VAL A 131 15.97 6.97 -4.10
CA VAL A 131 15.32 5.68 -4.22
C VAL A 131 16.36 4.57 -4.27
N THR A 132 16.14 3.49 -3.53
CA THR A 132 16.97 2.30 -3.60
C THR A 132 16.09 1.10 -3.94
N ALA A 133 16.45 0.41 -5.03
CA ALA A 133 15.80 -0.81 -5.48
C ALA A 133 16.70 -2.02 -5.25
N ALA A 134 16.10 -3.17 -4.94
CA ALA A 134 16.79 -4.44 -4.78
C ALA A 134 15.90 -5.58 -5.26
N GLY A 135 16.50 -6.71 -5.63
CA GLY A 135 15.77 -7.82 -6.25
C GLY A 135 15.28 -7.50 -7.67
N GLY A 136 14.37 -8.28 -8.24
CA GLY A 136 13.97 -8.14 -9.65
C GLY A 136 15.10 -8.42 -10.65
N GLN A 137 14.99 -7.84 -11.84
CA GLN A 137 16.04 -7.85 -12.87
C GLN A 137 16.50 -6.43 -13.24
N GLU A 138 17.81 -6.21 -13.22
CA GLU A 138 18.41 -4.97 -13.73
C GLU A 138 18.34 -4.87 -15.27
N PRO A 139 18.30 -3.65 -15.85
CA PRO A 139 18.34 -2.35 -15.18
C PRO A 139 16.98 -1.89 -14.62
N TYR A 140 17.02 -1.07 -13.57
CA TYR A 140 15.82 -0.44 -13.00
C TYR A 140 15.51 0.92 -13.63
N ARG A 141 14.23 1.31 -13.58
CA ARG A 141 13.72 2.61 -13.99
C ARG A 141 12.82 3.17 -12.88
N TYR A 142 12.88 4.47 -12.64
CA TYR A 142 12.20 5.14 -11.53
C TYR A 142 11.26 6.21 -12.05
N LYS A 143 10.09 6.37 -11.43
CA LYS A 143 9.18 7.50 -11.69
C LYS A 143 8.68 8.11 -10.39
N LEU A 144 8.30 9.39 -10.48
CA LEU A 144 7.70 10.14 -9.39
C LEU A 144 6.32 10.63 -9.82
N ASN A 145 5.28 10.30 -9.06
CA ASN A 145 3.89 10.57 -9.38
C ASN A 145 3.56 10.09 -10.82
N SER A 146 3.08 11.00 -11.67
CA SER A 146 2.71 10.74 -13.06
C SER A 146 3.79 11.13 -14.07
N THR A 147 5.06 11.28 -13.64
CA THR A 147 6.16 11.57 -14.57
C THR A 147 6.53 10.34 -15.40
N ALA A 148 7.27 10.57 -16.49
CA ALA A 148 7.94 9.49 -17.21
C ALA A 148 8.99 8.81 -16.33
N TYR A 149 9.28 7.55 -16.67
CA TYR A 149 10.36 6.77 -16.06
C TYR A 149 11.74 7.30 -16.50
N GLN A 150 12.67 7.41 -15.55
CA GLN A 150 14.08 7.76 -15.74
C GLN A 150 15.00 6.67 -15.17
N SER A 151 16.28 6.65 -15.54
CA SER A 151 17.25 5.68 -14.99
C SER A 151 17.89 6.15 -13.67
N GLN A 152 17.74 7.42 -13.33
CA GLN A 152 18.34 8.03 -12.15
C GLN A 152 17.45 7.81 -10.92
N PRO A 153 17.99 7.29 -9.82
CA PRO A 153 17.24 7.02 -8.60
C PRO A 153 17.00 8.27 -7.72
N VAL A 154 17.24 9.47 -8.24
CA VAL A 154 17.20 10.71 -7.46
C VAL A 154 16.27 11.73 -8.11
N PHE A 155 15.39 12.31 -7.31
CA PHE A 155 14.52 13.43 -7.64
C PHE A 155 14.87 14.63 -6.75
N SER A 156 15.01 15.82 -7.32
CA SER A 156 15.44 17.03 -6.61
C SER A 156 14.56 18.23 -6.97
N GLY A 157 14.66 19.32 -6.19
CA GLY A 157 13.84 20.52 -6.40
C GLY A 157 12.37 20.32 -6.04
N LEU A 158 12.09 19.43 -5.09
CA LEU A 158 10.75 19.05 -4.70
C LEU A 158 10.19 20.00 -3.64
N ALA A 159 8.92 20.36 -3.81
CA ALA A 159 8.17 21.10 -2.81
C ALA A 159 7.80 20.19 -1.63
N ALA A 160 7.38 20.79 -0.51
CA ALA A 160 6.87 19.98 0.59
C ALA A 160 5.54 19.34 0.19
N GLY A 161 5.38 18.04 0.42
CA GLY A 161 4.20 17.29 0.01
C GLY A 161 4.43 15.79 -0.02
N THR A 162 3.36 15.05 -0.32
CA THR A 162 3.39 13.60 -0.50
C THR A 162 3.65 13.25 -1.96
N TYR A 163 4.55 12.30 -2.18
CA TYR A 163 4.94 11.82 -3.49
C TYR A 163 4.78 10.30 -3.57
N SER A 164 4.24 9.83 -4.69
CA SER A 164 4.20 8.41 -5.04
C SER A 164 5.44 8.07 -5.87
N VAL A 165 6.26 7.15 -5.38
CA VAL A 165 7.49 6.70 -6.04
C VAL A 165 7.23 5.29 -6.56
N ALA A 166 7.62 5.03 -7.80
CA ALA A 166 7.59 3.68 -8.34
C ALA A 166 8.91 3.33 -9.02
N VAL A 167 9.30 2.07 -8.88
CA VAL A 167 10.42 1.45 -9.61
C VAL A 167 9.88 0.32 -10.50
N GLU A 168 10.40 0.25 -11.72
CA GLU A 168 10.16 -0.81 -12.70
C GLU A 168 11.48 -1.52 -12.99
N ASP A 169 11.48 -2.84 -13.03
CA ASP A 169 12.64 -3.65 -13.41
C ASP A 169 12.61 -4.05 -14.90
N ALA A 170 13.66 -4.71 -15.39
CA ALA A 170 13.76 -5.13 -16.79
C ALA A 170 12.76 -6.22 -17.20
N SER A 171 12.21 -6.94 -16.22
CA SER A 171 11.14 -7.94 -16.40
C SER A 171 9.74 -7.34 -16.30
N GLY A 172 9.62 -6.01 -16.22
CA GLY A 172 8.34 -5.29 -16.16
C GLY A 172 7.66 -5.33 -14.79
N CYS A 173 8.35 -5.79 -13.75
CA CYS A 173 7.81 -5.81 -12.39
C CYS A 173 7.83 -4.39 -11.80
N VAL A 174 6.73 -3.97 -11.17
CA VAL A 174 6.60 -2.62 -10.61
C VAL A 174 6.38 -2.67 -9.10
N ALA A 175 7.23 -1.98 -8.34
CA ALA A 175 7.04 -1.72 -6.92
C ALA A 175 6.73 -0.22 -6.71
N THR A 176 5.78 0.09 -5.83
CA THR A 176 5.34 1.47 -5.55
C THR A 176 5.30 1.72 -4.04
N THR A 177 5.71 2.91 -3.62
CA THR A 177 5.56 3.38 -2.24
C THR A 177 5.27 4.88 -2.21
N ASN A 178 4.74 5.38 -1.10
CA ASN A 178 4.55 6.81 -0.89
C ASN A 178 5.61 7.33 0.09
N THR A 179 6.08 8.55 -0.12
CA THR A 179 6.98 9.26 0.80
C THR A 179 6.56 10.71 0.92
N THR A 180 7.01 11.39 1.97
CA THR A 180 6.73 12.80 2.22
C THR A 180 8.03 13.59 2.22
N VAL A 181 8.05 14.68 1.45
CA VAL A 181 9.04 15.74 1.59
C VAL A 181 8.49 16.72 2.62
N GLU A 182 9.13 16.78 3.77
CA GLU A 182 8.73 17.71 4.83
C GLU A 182 9.21 19.12 4.52
N ARG A 183 8.53 20.11 5.09
CA ARG A 183 8.98 21.50 5.05
C ARG A 183 9.87 21.76 6.26
N ASN A 184 11.04 22.37 6.05
CA ASN A 184 11.78 22.99 7.14
C ASN A 184 11.07 24.29 7.48
N GLY A 185 10.24 24.26 8.51
CA GLY A 185 9.64 25.44 9.10
C GLY A 185 9.71 25.30 10.61
N PRO A 186 9.77 26.42 11.36
CA PRO A 186 9.63 26.36 12.80
C PRO A 186 8.28 25.68 13.13
N THR A 187 8.33 24.57 13.86
CA THR A 187 7.14 24.00 14.48
C THR A 187 6.70 24.98 15.57
N PHE A 188 5.65 25.74 15.30
CA PHE A 188 5.04 26.59 16.32
C PHE A 188 4.27 25.72 17.32
N SER A 189 4.87 25.46 18.47
CA SER A 189 4.18 24.95 19.65
C SER A 189 3.80 26.14 20.53
N VAL A 190 2.51 26.49 20.55
CA VAL A 190 2.00 27.49 21.50
C VAL A 190 1.80 26.82 22.85
N ASP A 191 2.60 27.19 23.84
CA ASP A 191 2.37 26.77 25.23
C ASP A 191 1.18 27.54 25.82
N ILE A 192 0.02 26.88 25.89
CA ILE A 192 -1.22 27.46 26.40
C ILE A 192 -1.13 27.71 27.92
N GLN A 193 -0.24 27.02 28.66
CA GLN A 193 -0.06 27.25 30.10
C GLN A 193 0.60 28.60 30.39
N ALA A 194 1.47 29.10 29.50
CA ALA A 194 2.07 30.43 29.62
C ALA A 194 1.07 31.57 29.39
N ILE A 195 0.03 31.35 28.59
CA ILE A 195 -1.02 32.35 28.30
C ILE A 195 -1.95 32.54 29.51
N ILE A 196 -2.29 31.45 30.22
CA ILE A 196 -3.15 31.51 31.41
C ILE A 196 -2.37 32.08 32.62
N ALA A 197 -1.07 31.81 32.72
CA ALA A 197 -0.22 32.35 33.79
C ALA A 197 -0.01 33.88 33.72
N ASN A 198 -0.12 34.48 32.54
CA ASN A 198 0.07 35.92 32.34
C ASN A 198 -1.21 36.77 32.46
N ASN A 199 -2.32 36.18 32.91
CA ASN A 199 -3.51 36.95 33.27
C ASN A 199 -3.43 37.56 34.68
N CYS A 200 -2.24 38.04 35.05
CA CYS A 200 -2.02 38.89 36.22
C CYS A 200 -1.47 40.25 35.73
N ALA A 201 -2.34 41.25 35.82
CA ALA A 201 -2.06 42.68 35.74
C ALA A 201 -1.57 43.23 34.38
N THR A 202 -2.37 44.14 33.82
CA THR A 202 -1.97 45.22 32.90
C THR A 202 -0.46 45.46 32.77
N SER A 203 0.19 44.85 31.78
CA SER A 203 1.56 45.20 31.42
C SER A 203 1.54 46.39 30.47
N ARG A 204 1.61 47.60 31.04
CA ARG A 204 2.01 48.79 30.28
C ARG A 204 3.52 48.70 30.04
N CYS A 205 3.95 48.22 28.88
CA CYS A 205 5.34 48.41 28.45
C CYS A 205 5.56 49.89 28.13
N HIS A 206 6.27 50.60 29.00
CA HIS A 206 6.77 51.94 28.75
C HIS A 206 8.11 51.82 28.03
N ASP A 207 8.14 52.07 26.72
CA ASP A 207 9.36 52.43 26.04
C ASP A 207 9.54 53.95 26.17
N GLY A 208 10.60 54.36 26.86
CA GLY A 208 10.99 55.75 26.98
C GLY A 208 11.64 56.22 25.69
N GLY A 209 10.88 56.48 24.63
CA GLY A 209 11.45 57.03 23.40
C GLY A 209 10.57 56.96 22.16
N ARG A 210 10.01 58.10 21.77
CA ARG A 210 9.42 58.50 20.46
C ARG A 210 9.44 57.49 19.29
N SER A 211 8.58 56.49 19.33
CA SER A 211 8.01 55.82 18.13
C SER A 211 6.59 55.35 18.45
N PRO A 212 5.60 55.46 17.53
CA PRO A 212 4.25 55.02 17.82
C PRO A 212 4.25 53.50 17.98
N LYS A 213 4.03 53.07 19.23
CA LYS A 213 3.88 51.68 19.64
C LYS A 213 2.86 50.99 18.71
N LEU A 214 3.31 50.00 17.94
CA LEU A 214 2.41 49.05 17.32
C LEU A 214 1.95 48.07 18.41
N THR A 215 0.68 48.14 18.77
CA THR A 215 0.05 47.13 19.62
C THR A 215 -0.88 46.30 18.76
N THR A 216 -0.42 45.11 18.36
CA THR A 216 -1.19 44.17 17.55
C THR A 216 -1.98 43.26 18.48
N TYR A 217 -3.30 43.22 18.33
CA TYR A 217 -4.16 42.27 19.03
C TYR A 217 -4.56 41.16 18.06
N ALA A 218 -4.27 39.91 18.41
CA ALA A 218 -4.70 38.74 17.67
C ALA A 218 -5.83 38.04 18.44
N GLU A 219 -6.98 37.87 17.80
CA GLU A 219 -8.05 36.98 18.27
C GLU A 219 -7.78 35.58 17.74
N ILE A 220 -7.72 34.61 18.63
CA ILE A 220 -7.46 33.22 18.31
C ILE A 220 -8.80 32.48 18.35
N SER A 221 -8.98 31.54 17.41
CA SER A 221 -10.15 30.66 17.36
C SER A 221 -10.36 29.95 18.70
N ALA A 222 -11.61 29.66 19.04
CA ALA A 222 -11.96 28.93 20.26
C ALA A 222 -11.26 27.55 20.36
N ASN A 223 -10.77 27.00 19.24
CA ASN A 223 -9.97 25.78 19.19
C ASN A 223 -8.45 26.01 19.25
N GLY A 224 -7.97 27.23 19.47
CA GLY A 224 -6.56 27.58 19.66
C GLY A 224 -5.68 27.49 18.40
N ASN A 225 -6.19 26.97 17.29
CA ASN A 225 -5.38 26.50 16.17
C ASN A 225 -5.30 27.47 14.98
N SER A 226 -5.88 28.66 15.08
CA SER A 226 -5.84 29.66 14.02
C SER A 226 -6.05 31.06 14.57
N ILE A 227 -5.33 32.03 13.99
CA ILE A 227 -5.61 33.46 14.20
C ILE A 227 -6.87 33.78 13.39
N VAL A 228 -7.95 34.17 14.09
CA VAL A 228 -9.25 34.48 13.50
C VAL A 228 -9.33 35.95 13.07
N SER A 229 -8.61 36.83 13.76
CA SER A 229 -8.49 38.25 13.39
C SER A 229 -7.21 38.84 13.98
N ALA A 230 -6.57 39.77 13.27
CA ALA A 230 -5.52 40.61 13.81
C ALA A 230 -5.90 42.07 13.56
N ILE A 231 -6.04 42.86 14.62
CA ILE A 231 -6.40 44.27 14.52
C ILE A 231 -5.18 45.11 14.90
N ASN A 232 -4.75 45.97 13.97
CA ASN A 232 -3.78 47.03 14.23
C ASN A 232 -4.55 48.33 14.55
N ARG A 233 -4.43 48.83 15.78
CA ARG A 233 -5.14 50.07 16.19
C ARG A 233 -4.59 51.36 15.58
N ASN A 234 -3.52 51.28 14.77
CA ASN A 234 -2.94 52.43 14.06
C ASN A 234 -3.22 52.42 12.53
N MET A 235 -4.11 51.56 12.02
CA MET A 235 -4.53 51.63 10.61
C MET A 235 -5.67 52.65 10.41
N PRO A 236 -5.68 53.41 9.30
CA PRO A 236 -6.83 54.24 8.94
C PRO A 236 -8.10 53.38 8.80
N PRO A 237 -9.29 53.93 9.09
CA PRO A 237 -10.54 53.17 9.09
C PRO A 237 -10.81 52.57 7.70
N GLY A 238 -10.78 51.23 7.62
CA GLY A 238 -11.00 50.46 6.39
C GLY A 238 -9.83 49.58 5.93
N GLY A 239 -8.64 49.69 6.54
CA GLY A 239 -7.51 48.81 6.23
C GLY A 239 -7.71 47.39 6.74
N LYS A 240 -7.73 46.40 5.83
CA LYS A 240 -7.59 44.98 6.16
C LYS A 240 -6.17 44.55 5.83
N LEU A 241 -5.51 43.81 6.74
CA LEU A 241 -4.29 43.10 6.39
C LEU A 241 -4.66 41.98 5.42
N THR A 242 -3.99 41.94 4.29
CA THR A 242 -4.07 40.84 3.32
C THR A 242 -3.40 39.60 3.90
N ALA A 243 -3.82 38.40 3.48
CA ALA A 243 -3.19 37.14 3.90
C ALA A 243 -1.66 37.12 3.65
N THR A 244 -1.21 37.92 2.68
CA THR A 244 0.20 38.13 2.34
C THR A 244 0.96 38.93 3.40
N GLU A 245 0.34 39.94 4.01
CA GLU A 245 0.96 40.76 5.08
C GLU A 245 1.03 40.00 6.40
N ILE A 246 0.07 39.11 6.66
CA ILE A 246 0.08 38.20 7.82
C ILE A 246 1.27 37.22 7.71
N ASN A 247 1.59 36.75 6.51
CA ASN A 247 2.76 35.89 6.25
C ASN A 247 4.11 36.61 6.40
N LEU A 248 4.17 37.93 6.20
CA LEU A 248 5.41 38.72 6.36
C LEU A 248 5.77 38.96 7.84
N ILE A 249 4.76 39.11 8.71
CA ILE A 249 4.94 39.34 10.15
C ILE A 249 5.44 38.08 10.86
N THR A 250 4.98 36.89 10.47
CA THR A 250 5.43 35.61 11.03
C THR A 250 6.89 35.29 10.69
N CYS A 251 7.45 35.88 9.63
CA CYS A 251 8.88 35.75 9.30
C CYS A 251 9.80 36.63 10.15
N TRP A 252 9.31 37.71 10.77
CA TRP A 252 10.13 38.64 11.54
C TRP A 252 10.30 38.24 13.01
N VAL A 253 9.50 37.30 13.51
CA VAL A 253 9.62 36.80 14.88
C VAL A 253 10.49 35.53 14.87
N ASN A 254 11.76 35.69 14.49
CA ASN A 254 12.85 34.75 14.75
C ASN A 254 14.18 35.49 14.64
N ASP A 255 14.54 36.20 15.70
CA ASP A 255 15.72 35.93 16.53
C ASP A 255 15.99 37.18 17.39
N GLY A 256 15.45 37.17 18.61
CA GLY A 256 15.89 38.05 19.68
C GLY A 256 17.24 37.61 20.28
N THR A 257 18.11 36.95 19.50
CA THR A 257 19.48 36.66 19.91
C THR A 257 20.39 37.78 19.40
N PRO A 258 21.08 38.52 20.28
CA PRO A 258 22.07 39.48 19.84
C PRO A 258 23.28 38.73 19.26
N GLN A 259 23.67 39.07 18.03
CA GLN A 259 25.07 39.05 17.61
C GLN A 259 25.74 40.33 18.11
#